data_AF-A0A168QBB0-F1
#
_entry.id   AF-A0A168QBB0-F1
#
_cell.length_a   1.000
_cell.length_b   1.000
_cell.length_c   1.000
_cell.angle_alpha   90.00
_cell.angle_beta   90.00
_cell.angle_gamma   90.00
#
_symmetry.space_group_name_H-M   'P 1'
#
loop_
_entity.id
_entity.type
_entity.pdbx_description
1 polymer ?
#
loop_
_entity_poly.entity_id
_entity_poly.type
_entity_poly.pdbx_seq_one_letter_code
_entity_poly.pdbx_strand_id
1 'polypeptide(L)'
;MDVEEYSGLRVKRRIVSASKCKTGLQNVEFVPIQNVETRTKRYFSIHVGVKPSKDWGTIGVVDRCVSLSDFCVTRITDMRGSFSNVYITGKAFSQNQNHIGMGSIIAIKRPFLLRPTETHHSIGLHVDHLQQMWVIGQSMDLAQCSSYVRKDVRCAEWTDIRSGDYCDKHLERVCNYSKNGRMELAGGDSGFDIRWATQKRQSDGSILYESKREKRVDPIAKLFANTARAGRDKEAYYLKGKGLVAVDGSLIQKTAPSKKEATAAEKQELAEFLKGRRDPGAEMIRKIKGIKEDSPRTALSKEALDKMGIGIKSLTKEEEQAKKRSFEALSKASDKDDDDSQKKPRYVYL
;
A
#
# COMPACT_ATOMS: atom_id res chain seq x y z
N MET A 1 33.05 8.59 -21.10
CA MET A 1 32.11 8.17 -20.03
C MET A 1 30.86 7.68 -20.71
N ASP A 2 30.30 6.57 -20.24
CA ASP A 2 29.10 5.96 -20.84
C ASP A 2 27.84 6.55 -20.19
N VAL A 3 26.92 7.05 -21.01
CA VAL A 3 25.69 7.72 -20.56
C VAL A 3 24.50 7.01 -21.19
N GLU A 4 23.48 6.77 -20.39
CA GLU A 4 22.24 6.15 -20.88
C GLU A 4 21.35 7.21 -21.55
N GLU A 5 20.91 6.95 -22.79
CA GLU A 5 20.27 7.94 -23.66
C GLU A 5 18.94 8.48 -23.11
N TYR A 6 18.11 7.65 -22.49
CA TYR A 6 16.76 8.06 -22.06
C TYR A 6 16.73 8.75 -20.69
N SER A 7 17.53 8.27 -19.74
CA SER A 7 17.61 8.73 -18.35
C SER A 7 18.70 9.76 -18.10
N GLY A 8 19.71 9.84 -18.98
CA GLY A 8 20.88 10.71 -18.79
C GLY A 8 21.76 10.32 -17.60
N LEU A 9 21.65 9.08 -17.12
CA LEU A 9 22.45 8.56 -16.01
C LEU A 9 23.82 8.10 -16.50
N ARG A 10 24.86 8.37 -15.71
CA ARG A 10 26.22 7.89 -16.01
C ARG A 10 26.37 6.43 -15.57
N VAL A 11 26.72 5.57 -16.51
CA VAL A 11 26.80 4.12 -16.32
C VAL A 11 28.25 3.69 -16.11
N LYS A 12 28.47 2.88 -15.07
CA LYS A 12 29.68 2.12 -14.79
C LYS A 12 29.38 0.63 -14.96
N ARG A 13 30.34 -0.13 -15.51
CA ARG A 13 30.20 -1.59 -15.73
C ARG A 13 28.89 -1.94 -16.44
N ARG A 14 28.69 -1.38 -17.64
CA ARG A 14 27.51 -1.66 -18.47
C ARG A 14 27.44 -3.15 -18.80
N ILE A 15 26.30 -3.76 -18.55
CA ILE A 15 25.97 -5.16 -18.83
C ILE A 15 25.23 -5.27 -20.16
N VAL A 16 24.31 -4.33 -20.43
CA VAL A 16 23.50 -4.32 -21.66
C VAL A 16 23.95 -3.18 -22.56
N SER A 17 24.31 -3.51 -23.81
CA SER A 17 24.72 -2.52 -24.81
C SER A 17 23.66 -1.45 -25.04
N ALA A 18 24.10 -0.22 -25.34
CA ALA A 18 23.19 0.92 -25.57
C ALA A 18 22.19 0.63 -26.71
N SER A 19 22.65 0.00 -27.80
CA SER A 19 21.81 -0.43 -28.92
C SER A 19 20.70 -1.39 -28.49
N LYS A 20 21.01 -2.40 -27.66
CA LYS A 20 20.03 -3.36 -27.17
C LYS A 20 18.99 -2.69 -26.25
N CYS A 21 19.41 -1.76 -25.40
CA CYS A 21 18.47 -0.95 -24.60
C CYS A 21 17.52 -0.14 -25.49
N LYS A 22 18.06 0.52 -26.52
CA LYS A 22 17.30 1.34 -27.46
C LYS A 22 16.28 0.53 -28.24
N THR A 23 16.68 -0.60 -28.82
CA THR A 23 15.75 -1.52 -29.50
C THR A 23 14.70 -2.08 -28.54
N GLY A 24 15.06 -2.35 -27.28
CA GLY A 24 14.14 -2.79 -26.24
C GLY A 24 13.01 -1.78 -25.94
N LEU A 25 13.33 -0.48 -25.98
CA LEU A 25 12.40 0.62 -25.66
C LEU A 25 11.78 1.30 -26.88
N GLN A 26 12.18 0.96 -28.10
CA GLN A 26 11.77 1.66 -29.33
C GLN A 26 10.25 1.76 -29.53
N ASN A 27 9.50 0.72 -29.13
CA ASN A 27 8.04 0.65 -29.32
C ASN A 27 7.25 1.01 -28.05
N VAL A 28 7.85 1.81 -27.16
CA VAL A 28 7.33 2.06 -25.82
C VAL A 28 7.52 3.53 -25.49
N GLU A 29 6.50 4.13 -24.90
CA GLU A 29 6.61 5.50 -24.38
C GLU A 29 7.52 5.52 -23.15
N PHE A 30 8.60 6.31 -23.21
CA PHE A 30 9.45 6.52 -22.04
C PHE A 30 8.77 7.49 -21.06
N VAL A 31 8.58 7.02 -19.83
CA VAL A 31 7.98 7.79 -18.74
C VAL A 31 9.00 7.92 -17.61
N PRO A 32 9.46 9.14 -17.30
CA PRO A 32 10.34 9.37 -16.16
C PRO A 32 9.67 8.97 -14.85
N ILE A 33 10.43 8.49 -13.86
CA ILE A 33 9.91 8.03 -12.55
C ILE A 33 9.02 9.10 -11.88
N GLN A 34 9.37 10.37 -12.04
CA GLN A 34 8.62 11.52 -11.52
C GLN A 34 7.15 11.53 -12.00
N ASN A 35 6.90 11.04 -13.21
CA ASN A 35 5.59 11.06 -13.86
C ASN A 35 4.85 9.73 -13.74
N VAL A 36 5.49 8.66 -13.27
CA VAL A 36 4.89 7.31 -13.18
C VAL A 36 3.64 7.31 -12.31
N GLU A 37 3.70 7.96 -11.15
CA GLU A 37 2.57 8.02 -10.22
C GLU A 37 1.38 8.79 -10.83
N THR A 38 1.63 9.98 -11.37
CA THR A 38 0.62 10.82 -12.02
C THR A 38 0.00 10.12 -13.23
N ARG A 39 0.82 9.48 -14.07
CA ARG A 39 0.35 8.70 -15.22
C ARG A 39 -0.55 7.56 -14.77
N THR A 40 -0.17 6.85 -13.71
CA THR A 40 -0.94 5.70 -13.25
C THR A 40 -2.26 6.12 -12.60
N LYS A 41 -2.27 7.24 -11.86
CA LYS A 41 -3.51 7.87 -11.38
C LYS A 41 -4.45 8.21 -12.54
N ARG A 42 -3.92 8.76 -13.64
CA ARG A 42 -4.71 9.01 -14.87
C ARG A 42 -5.20 7.72 -15.54
N TYR A 43 -4.38 6.66 -15.55
CA TYR A 43 -4.74 5.36 -16.11
C TYR A 43 -5.94 4.71 -15.39
N PHE A 44 -5.99 4.83 -14.06
CA PHE A 44 -7.09 4.30 -13.26
C PHE A 44 -8.25 5.26 -13.03
N SER A 45 -8.11 6.54 -13.38
CA SER A 45 -9.17 7.52 -13.25
C SER A 45 -10.30 7.25 -14.24
N ILE A 46 -11.53 7.34 -13.75
CA ILE A 46 -12.75 7.23 -14.56
C ILE A 46 -13.01 8.55 -15.31
N HIS A 47 -12.50 9.67 -14.80
CA HIS A 47 -12.79 11.03 -15.28
C HIS A 47 -11.93 11.48 -16.46
N VAL A 48 -11.05 10.62 -16.98
CA VAL A 48 -10.16 10.97 -18.09
C VAL A 48 -10.70 10.32 -19.37
N GLY A 49 -11.11 11.15 -20.33
CA GLY A 49 -11.69 10.69 -21.59
C GLY A 49 -10.73 9.87 -22.48
N VAL A 50 -9.42 10.06 -22.34
CA VAL A 50 -8.39 9.29 -23.06
C VAL A 50 -7.41 8.69 -22.06
N LYS A 51 -7.46 7.37 -21.86
CA LYS A 51 -6.53 6.68 -20.98
C LYS A 51 -5.12 6.62 -21.58
N PRO A 52 -4.06 6.84 -20.79
CA PRO A 52 -2.69 6.68 -21.26
C PRO A 52 -2.43 5.24 -21.72
N SER A 53 -1.54 5.08 -22.71
CA SER A 53 -1.20 3.77 -23.26
C SER A 53 -0.60 2.84 -22.20
N LYS A 54 -0.93 1.54 -22.32
CA LYS A 54 -0.32 0.46 -21.53
C LYS A 54 1.15 0.23 -21.91
N ASP A 55 1.55 0.66 -23.10
CA ASP A 55 2.89 0.50 -23.64
C ASP A 55 3.80 1.64 -23.21
N TRP A 56 4.23 1.58 -21.95
CA TRP A 56 5.20 2.51 -21.39
C TRP A 56 6.33 1.80 -20.63
N GLY A 57 7.42 2.51 -20.41
CA GLY A 57 8.59 2.03 -19.69
C GLY A 57 9.29 3.15 -18.93
N THR A 58 10.07 2.78 -17.92
CA THR A 58 10.83 3.71 -17.08
C THR A 58 12.22 3.15 -16.83
N ILE A 59 13.17 4.04 -16.54
CA ILE A 59 14.52 3.68 -16.12
C ILE A 59 14.78 4.33 -14.76
N GLY A 60 15.46 3.62 -13.88
CA GLY A 60 15.78 4.10 -12.54
C GLY A 60 17.00 3.45 -11.93
N VAL A 61 17.54 4.11 -10.91
CA VAL A 61 18.61 3.59 -10.06
C VAL A 61 17.99 2.92 -8.84
N VAL A 62 18.48 1.74 -8.47
CA VAL A 62 18.06 1.04 -7.24
C VAL A 62 18.70 1.70 -6.03
N ASP A 63 17.90 2.24 -5.12
CA ASP A 63 18.38 2.82 -3.85
C ASP A 63 18.20 1.89 -2.65
N ARG A 64 17.22 0.97 -2.73
CA ARG A 64 16.99 -0.10 -1.76
C ARG A 64 16.69 -1.40 -2.49
N CYS A 65 17.25 -2.48 -2.00
CA CYS A 65 17.02 -3.82 -2.52
C CYS A 65 16.92 -4.80 -1.35
N VAL A 66 15.81 -5.51 -1.28
CA VAL A 66 15.59 -6.66 -0.40
C VAL A 66 15.45 -7.88 -1.30
N SER A 67 16.53 -8.66 -1.42
CA SER A 67 16.51 -9.92 -2.15
C SER A 67 16.13 -11.06 -1.22
N LEU A 68 15.11 -11.84 -1.61
CA LEU A 68 14.68 -13.06 -0.94
C LEU A 68 15.05 -14.26 -1.82
N SER A 69 14.64 -15.47 -1.44
CA SER A 69 14.96 -16.70 -2.17
C SER A 69 14.36 -16.74 -3.58
N ASP A 70 13.13 -16.25 -3.75
CA ASP A 70 12.35 -16.45 -4.97
C ASP A 70 11.95 -15.14 -5.69
N PHE A 71 12.15 -14.01 -5.01
CA PHE A 71 11.81 -12.69 -5.52
C PHE A 71 12.65 -11.61 -4.84
N CYS A 72 12.67 -10.42 -5.42
CA CYS A 72 13.20 -9.25 -4.73
C CYS A 72 12.23 -8.08 -4.75
N VAL A 73 12.31 -7.28 -3.69
CA VAL A 73 11.61 -6.00 -3.56
C VAL A 73 12.67 -4.92 -3.66
N THR A 74 12.54 -4.07 -4.67
CA THR A 74 13.49 -3.00 -4.94
C THR A 74 12.77 -1.67 -5.00
N ARG A 75 13.46 -0.60 -4.64
CA ARG A 75 12.97 0.76 -4.84
C ARG A 75 13.85 1.43 -5.87
N ILE A 76 13.23 1.89 -6.95
CA ILE A 76 13.90 2.61 -8.03
C ILE A 76 13.67 4.11 -7.85
N THR A 77 14.68 4.90 -8.13
CA THR A 77 14.66 6.36 -8.02
C THR A 77 15.37 7.01 -9.21
N ASP A 78 14.93 8.21 -9.56
CA ASP A 78 15.64 9.11 -10.49
C ASP A 78 16.70 9.96 -9.74
N MET A 79 16.92 9.66 -8.45
CA MET A 79 17.76 10.42 -7.50
C MET A 79 17.32 11.88 -7.25
N ARG A 80 16.35 12.38 -8.03
CA ARG A 80 15.70 13.70 -7.93
C ARG A 80 14.50 13.73 -6.97
N GLY A 81 14.43 12.79 -6.03
CA GLY A 81 13.40 12.72 -4.98
C GLY A 81 12.14 11.90 -5.34
N SER A 82 11.97 11.51 -6.61
CA SER A 82 10.92 10.58 -7.02
C SER A 82 11.43 9.14 -7.04
N PHE A 83 10.71 8.28 -6.34
CA PHE A 83 10.91 6.83 -6.30
C PHE A 83 9.61 6.07 -6.61
N SER A 84 9.75 4.78 -6.95
CA SER A 84 8.66 3.81 -7.10
C SER A 84 9.12 2.44 -6.59
N ASN A 85 8.22 1.72 -5.92
CA ASN A 85 8.50 0.37 -5.44
C ASN A 85 8.31 -0.65 -6.58
N VAL A 86 9.24 -1.58 -6.73
CA VAL A 86 9.28 -2.57 -7.81
C VAL A 86 9.47 -3.95 -7.23
N TYR A 87 8.55 -4.84 -7.57
CA TYR A 87 8.54 -6.24 -7.18
C TYR A 87 8.95 -7.09 -8.38
N ILE A 88 10.06 -7.81 -8.26
CA ILE A 88 10.63 -8.61 -9.34
C ILE A 88 10.54 -10.08 -8.95
N THR A 89 9.86 -10.86 -9.77
CA THR A 89 9.52 -12.26 -9.49
C THR A 89 9.83 -13.16 -10.69
N GLY A 90 9.77 -14.48 -10.50
CA GLY A 90 9.79 -15.44 -11.62
C GLY A 90 11.06 -15.38 -12.45
N LYS A 91 10.92 -15.48 -13.78
CA LYS A 91 12.05 -15.55 -14.72
C LYS A 91 12.89 -14.27 -14.73
N ALA A 92 12.26 -13.12 -14.52
CA ALA A 92 12.97 -11.84 -14.43
C ALA A 92 13.93 -11.82 -13.24
N PHE A 93 13.54 -12.39 -12.10
CA PHE A 93 14.38 -12.48 -10.91
C PHE A 93 15.49 -13.52 -11.09
N SER A 94 15.15 -14.77 -11.45
CA SER A 94 16.13 -15.87 -11.53
C SER A 94 17.32 -15.59 -12.46
N GLN A 95 17.10 -14.84 -13.55
CA GLN A 95 18.16 -14.50 -14.50
C GLN A 95 18.98 -13.27 -14.10
N ASN A 96 18.39 -12.32 -13.37
CA ASN A 96 19.01 -11.04 -13.07
C ASN A 96 19.42 -10.87 -11.60
N GLN A 97 19.15 -11.85 -10.73
CA GLN A 97 19.39 -11.78 -9.28
C GLN A 97 20.81 -11.30 -8.94
N ASN A 98 21.83 -11.81 -9.63
CA ASN A 98 23.24 -11.46 -9.38
C ASN A 98 23.60 -10.02 -9.77
N HIS A 99 22.78 -9.40 -10.63
CA HIS A 99 23.01 -8.05 -11.14
C HIS A 99 22.12 -7.01 -10.46
N ILE A 100 21.08 -7.43 -9.73
CA ILE A 100 20.18 -6.54 -9.01
C ILE A 100 20.76 -6.26 -7.61
N GLY A 101 21.34 -5.08 -7.46
CA GLY A 101 21.83 -4.59 -6.17
C GLY A 101 21.69 -3.09 -6.01
N MET A 102 22.09 -2.55 -4.87
CA MET A 102 22.14 -1.10 -4.67
C MET A 102 23.00 -0.42 -5.74
N GLY A 103 22.53 0.70 -6.26
CA GLY A 103 23.20 1.44 -7.34
C GLY A 103 23.02 0.84 -8.73
N SER A 104 22.30 -0.26 -8.88
CA SER A 104 22.06 -0.84 -10.21
C SER A 104 21.05 0.00 -10.99
N ILE A 105 21.30 0.21 -12.28
CA ILE A 105 20.39 0.88 -13.20
C ILE A 105 19.51 -0.18 -13.85
N ILE A 106 18.21 -0.05 -13.66
CA ILE A 106 17.22 -0.99 -14.17
C ILE A 106 16.31 -0.25 -15.15
N ALA A 107 16.10 -0.84 -16.31
CA ALA A 107 15.04 -0.45 -17.23
C ALA A 107 13.88 -1.43 -17.10
N ILE A 108 12.67 -0.88 -17.05
CA ILE A 108 11.42 -1.60 -16.92
C ILE A 108 10.50 -1.21 -18.07
N LYS A 109 9.89 -2.21 -18.68
CA LYS A 109 8.95 -2.10 -19.81
C LYS A 109 7.68 -2.84 -19.48
N ARG A 110 6.54 -2.18 -19.72
CA ARG A 110 5.19 -2.73 -19.49
C ARG A 110 5.04 -3.43 -18.13
N PRO A 111 5.35 -2.74 -17.01
CA PRO A 111 5.18 -3.33 -15.69
C PRO A 111 3.68 -3.55 -15.39
N PHE A 112 3.40 -4.55 -14.56
CA PHE A 112 2.10 -4.69 -13.94
C PHE A 112 1.96 -3.66 -12.82
N LEU A 113 0.85 -2.93 -12.82
CA LEU A 113 0.58 -1.89 -11.83
C LEU A 113 -0.07 -2.51 -10.59
N LEU A 114 0.58 -2.36 -9.45
CA LEU A 114 0.08 -2.82 -8.15
C LEU A 114 -0.59 -1.66 -7.41
N ARG A 115 -1.84 -1.87 -7.00
CA ARG A 115 -2.53 -0.93 -6.13
C ARG A 115 -2.11 -1.17 -4.68
N PRO A 116 -1.78 -0.12 -3.92
CA PRO A 116 -1.53 -0.27 -2.50
C PRO A 116 -2.81 -0.71 -1.79
N THR A 117 -2.64 -1.44 -0.69
CA THR A 117 -3.76 -1.86 0.17
C THR A 117 -4.40 -0.66 0.88
N GLU A 118 -3.63 0.38 1.10
CA GLU A 118 -4.02 1.60 1.79
C GLU A 118 -4.07 2.78 0.81
N THR A 119 -5.09 3.63 0.97
CA THR A 119 -5.48 4.66 -0.02
C THR A 119 -4.41 5.74 -0.26
N HIS A 120 -3.51 5.98 0.70
CA HIS A 120 -2.52 7.07 0.67
C HIS A 120 -1.15 6.66 0.14
N HIS A 121 -0.96 5.38 -0.16
CA HIS A 121 0.36 4.84 -0.45
C HIS A 121 0.73 4.93 -1.93
N SER A 122 2.03 4.87 -2.20
CA SER A 122 2.56 4.98 -3.56
C SER A 122 2.20 3.76 -4.41
N ILE A 123 2.16 3.91 -5.74
CA ILE A 123 1.83 2.82 -6.66
C ILE A 123 3.05 1.91 -6.80
N GLY A 124 2.84 0.60 -6.69
CA GLY A 124 3.87 -0.41 -6.90
C GLY A 124 3.92 -0.88 -8.36
N LEU A 125 5.09 -1.30 -8.80
CA LEU A 125 5.31 -1.93 -10.10
C LEU A 125 5.68 -3.39 -9.89
N HIS A 126 5.19 -4.28 -10.75
CA HIS A 126 5.50 -5.70 -10.72
C HIS A 126 6.00 -6.20 -12.07
N VAL A 127 7.01 -7.05 -12.03
CA VAL A 127 7.71 -7.62 -13.18
C VAL A 127 7.91 -9.12 -12.95
N ASP A 128 7.56 -9.93 -13.95
CA ASP A 128 7.74 -11.39 -13.91
C ASP A 128 8.53 -11.94 -15.12
N HIS A 129 8.42 -11.28 -16.27
CA HIS A 129 8.98 -11.73 -17.53
C HIS A 129 10.35 -11.09 -17.82
N LEU A 130 11.26 -11.87 -18.40
CA LEU A 130 12.61 -11.43 -18.77
C LEU A 130 12.61 -10.26 -19.76
N GLN A 131 11.60 -10.17 -20.64
CA GLN A 131 11.50 -9.09 -21.62
C GLN A 131 10.97 -7.76 -21.05
N GLN A 132 10.40 -7.80 -19.84
CA GLN A 132 9.90 -6.61 -19.16
C GLN A 132 11.00 -5.85 -18.41
N MET A 133 12.16 -6.46 -18.17
CA MET A 133 13.21 -5.82 -17.39
C MET A 133 14.60 -6.27 -17.83
N TRP A 134 15.53 -5.32 -17.81
CA TRP A 134 16.95 -5.63 -17.92
C TRP A 134 17.77 -4.69 -17.03
N VAL A 135 18.89 -5.21 -16.53
CA VAL A 135 19.86 -4.43 -15.75
C VAL A 135 20.86 -3.83 -16.71
N ILE A 136 20.94 -2.51 -16.78
CA ILE A 136 21.82 -1.79 -17.70
C ILE A 136 23.27 -1.82 -17.20
N GLY A 137 23.49 -1.63 -15.90
CA GLY A 137 24.81 -1.53 -15.28
C GLY A 137 24.71 -0.92 -13.88
N GLN A 138 25.79 -0.33 -13.38
CA GLN A 138 25.82 0.40 -12.12
C GLN A 138 25.82 1.92 -12.36
N SER A 139 25.15 2.67 -11.51
CA SER A 139 25.17 4.13 -11.52
C SER A 139 26.48 4.63 -10.93
N MET A 140 27.10 5.61 -11.59
CA MET A 140 28.22 6.37 -11.02
C MET A 140 27.76 7.49 -10.10
N ASP A 141 26.48 7.83 -10.17
CA ASP A 141 25.93 9.06 -9.59
C ASP A 141 25.34 8.84 -8.19
N LEU A 142 25.07 7.58 -7.83
CA LEU A 142 24.54 7.23 -6.51
C LEU A 142 25.64 7.23 -5.47
N ALA A 143 25.60 8.18 -4.54
CA ALA A 143 26.53 8.29 -3.43
C ALA A 143 25.80 8.37 -2.08
N GLN A 144 26.48 7.99 -1.00
CA GLN A 144 25.96 8.17 0.34
C GLN A 144 26.28 9.59 0.82
N CYS A 145 25.31 10.26 1.45
CA CYS A 145 25.49 11.60 1.99
C CYS A 145 26.74 11.72 2.87
N SER A 146 27.53 12.78 2.66
CA SER A 146 28.79 13.03 3.36
C SER A 146 28.63 13.63 4.76
N SER A 147 27.40 13.99 5.16
CA SER A 147 27.13 14.57 6.49
C SER A 147 26.93 13.50 7.57
N TYR A 148 27.06 13.96 8.82
CA TYR A 148 26.88 13.18 10.04
C TYR A 148 25.59 13.58 10.73
N VAL A 149 24.82 12.58 11.18
CA VAL A 149 23.60 12.80 11.98
C VAL A 149 23.98 13.08 13.43
N ARG A 150 24.98 12.35 13.93
CA ARG A 150 25.65 12.50 15.23
C ARG A 150 27.15 12.38 14.99
N LYS A 151 27.99 12.83 15.92
CA LYS A 151 29.47 12.88 15.75
C LYS A 151 30.06 11.61 15.11
N ASP A 152 29.55 10.43 15.46
CA ASP A 152 30.07 9.15 14.96
C ASP A 152 29.14 8.42 13.98
N VAL A 153 27.97 8.96 13.64
CA VAL A 153 26.97 8.29 12.79
C VAL A 153 26.80 9.05 11.48
N ARG A 154 27.36 8.48 10.40
CA ARG A 154 27.17 8.99 9.03
C ARG A 154 25.71 8.87 8.59
N CYS A 155 25.25 9.84 7.82
CA CYS A 155 23.92 9.79 7.22
C CYS A 155 23.75 8.56 6.32
N ALA A 156 22.69 7.78 6.52
CA ALA A 156 22.35 6.61 5.70
C ALA A 156 21.58 6.96 4.40
N GLU A 157 21.36 8.24 4.12
CA GLU A 157 20.58 8.68 2.96
C GLU A 157 21.44 8.68 1.68
N TRP A 158 20.86 8.19 0.58
CA TRP A 158 21.47 8.20 -0.74
C TRP A 158 21.13 9.47 -1.53
N THR A 159 22.14 10.03 -2.18
CA THR A 159 22.12 11.31 -2.89
C THR A 159 22.71 11.20 -4.29
N ASP A 160 22.31 12.13 -5.16
CA ASP A 160 22.93 12.30 -6.47
C ASP A 160 24.17 13.19 -6.33
N ILE A 161 25.35 12.62 -6.56
CA ILE A 161 26.62 13.36 -6.47
C ILE A 161 26.70 14.52 -7.50
N ARG A 162 25.91 14.48 -8.57
CA ARG A 162 25.83 15.59 -9.55
C ARG A 162 25.10 16.80 -8.99
N SER A 163 24.18 16.57 -8.05
CA SER A 163 23.41 17.63 -7.39
C SER A 163 24.10 18.11 -6.11
N GLY A 164 24.99 17.30 -5.53
CA GLY A 164 25.85 17.66 -4.40
C GLY A 164 26.13 16.48 -3.47
N ASP A 165 27.01 16.71 -2.49
CA ASP A 165 27.46 15.68 -1.53
C ASP A 165 26.51 15.48 -0.34
N TYR A 166 25.50 16.34 -0.21
CA TYR A 166 24.61 16.40 0.94
C TYR A 166 23.17 16.06 0.56
N CYS A 167 22.45 15.37 1.45
CA CYS A 167 21.04 15.07 1.24
C CYS A 167 20.16 16.26 1.55
N ASP A 168 18.94 16.27 1.01
CA ASP A 168 17.99 17.38 1.17
C ASP A 168 17.80 17.78 2.64
N LYS A 169 17.75 16.82 3.57
CA LYS A 169 17.61 17.09 5.02
C LYS A 169 18.82 17.82 5.61
N HIS A 170 20.02 17.47 5.17
CA HIS A 170 21.23 18.13 5.65
C HIS A 170 21.43 19.49 4.97
N LEU A 171 21.08 19.61 3.69
CA LEU A 171 21.05 20.89 3.00
C LEU A 171 20.04 21.85 3.66
N GLU A 172 18.88 21.35 4.08
CA GLU A 172 17.86 22.13 4.79
C GLU A 172 18.39 22.65 6.13
N ARG A 173 19.02 21.79 6.90
CA ARG A 173 19.65 22.18 8.17
C ARG A 173 20.73 23.23 7.98
N VAL A 174 21.59 23.08 6.97
CA VAL A 174 22.65 24.05 6.66
C VAL A 174 22.04 25.39 6.24
N CYS A 175 20.99 25.37 5.41
CA CYS A 175 20.31 26.59 5.00
C CYS A 175 19.64 27.32 6.18
N ASN A 176 18.90 26.59 7.02
CA ASN A 176 18.25 27.15 8.20
C ASN A 176 19.28 27.69 9.20
N TYR A 177 20.40 27.00 9.40
CA TYR A 177 21.50 27.48 10.26
C TYR A 177 22.14 28.77 9.72
N SER A 178 22.43 28.80 8.41
CA SER A 178 23.06 29.96 7.77
C SER A 178 22.17 31.21 7.82
N LYS A 179 20.85 31.06 7.78
CA LYS A 179 19.90 32.17 7.92
C LYS A 179 19.77 32.64 9.36
N ASN A 180 19.75 31.72 10.33
CA ASN A 180 19.68 32.08 11.75
C ASN A 180 20.98 32.72 12.26
N GLY A 181 22.13 32.38 11.67
CA GLY A 181 23.43 32.95 12.05
C GLY A 181 23.76 34.31 11.43
N ARG A 182 22.97 34.80 10.48
CA ARG A 182 23.20 36.04 9.72
C ARG A 182 21.93 36.87 9.69
N MET A 183 21.85 37.85 10.59
CA MET A 183 20.67 38.70 10.76
C MET A 183 20.34 39.50 9.48
N GLU A 184 21.34 39.76 8.63
CA GLU A 184 21.17 40.37 7.30
C GLU A 184 20.42 39.47 6.29
N LEU A 185 20.45 38.14 6.48
CA LEU A 185 19.70 37.17 5.69
C LEU A 185 18.35 36.81 6.32
N ALA A 186 18.11 37.22 7.56
CA ALA A 186 16.88 36.95 8.29
C ALA A 186 15.72 37.90 7.88
N GLY A 187 16.03 39.12 7.46
CA GLY A 187 15.04 40.12 7.03
C GLY A 187 14.81 40.22 5.52
N GLY A 188 15.65 39.57 4.70
CA GLY A 188 15.61 39.70 3.24
C GLY A 188 14.76 38.61 2.56
N ASP A 189 13.64 39.01 1.94
CA ASP A 189 12.89 38.24 0.93
C ASP A 189 13.67 38.10 -0.40
N SER A 190 15.00 38.12 -0.35
CA SER A 190 15.83 37.95 -1.54
C SER A 190 15.78 36.49 -1.96
N GLY A 191 14.72 36.10 -2.66
CA GLY A 191 14.72 35.32 -3.91
C GLY A 191 15.67 34.13 -4.06
N PHE A 192 16.24 33.58 -2.99
CA PHE A 192 16.97 32.32 -3.00
C PHE A 192 15.91 31.23 -3.15
N ASP A 193 15.49 31.05 -4.40
CA ASP A 193 14.67 29.94 -4.85
C ASP A 193 15.54 28.68 -4.77
N ILE A 194 15.57 28.10 -3.57
CA ILE A 194 16.21 26.83 -3.32
C ILE A 194 15.36 25.77 -4.04
N ARG A 195 15.69 25.52 -5.31
CA ARG A 195 14.94 24.64 -6.24
C ARG A 195 14.62 23.24 -5.70
N TRP A 196 15.30 22.79 -4.64
CA TRP A 196 15.11 21.48 -3.99
C TRP A 196 14.26 21.51 -2.70
N ALA A 197 13.93 22.68 -2.15
CA ALA A 197 13.13 22.85 -0.93
C ALA A 197 11.86 23.66 -1.19
N THR A 198 10.78 23.35 -0.47
CA THR A 198 9.57 24.21 -0.44
C THR A 198 9.68 25.15 0.76
N GLN A 199 9.41 26.43 0.57
CA GLN A 199 9.29 27.38 1.68
C GLN A 199 7.91 27.25 2.35
N LYS A 200 7.89 27.12 3.68
CA LYS A 200 6.69 27.17 4.51
C LYS A 200 6.83 28.34 5.48
N ARG A 201 5.91 29.30 5.39
CA ARG A 201 5.81 30.40 6.36
C ARG A 201 5.13 29.89 7.61
N GLN A 202 5.76 30.09 8.77
CA GLN A 202 5.15 29.81 10.07
C GLN A 202 4.32 31.03 10.52
N SER A 203 3.44 30.81 11.51
CA SER A 203 2.64 31.87 12.14
C SER A 203 3.49 33.01 12.69
N ASP A 204 4.73 32.70 13.07
CA ASP A 204 5.65 33.60 13.76
C ASP A 204 6.47 34.46 12.79
N GLY A 205 6.15 34.41 11.49
CA GLY A 205 6.86 35.15 10.43
C GLY A 205 8.16 34.51 9.95
N SER A 206 8.62 33.43 10.59
CA SER A 206 9.80 32.67 10.17
C SER A 206 9.52 31.83 8.92
N ILE A 207 10.53 31.69 8.05
CA ILE A 207 10.47 30.85 6.85
C ILE A 207 11.20 29.54 7.15
N LEU A 208 10.47 28.43 7.18
CA LEU A 208 11.04 27.09 7.27
C LEU A 208 11.18 26.52 5.85
N TYR A 209 12.37 26.07 5.48
CA TYR A 209 12.54 25.26 4.28
C TYR A 209 12.19 23.81 4.62
N GLU A 210 11.39 23.13 3.79
CA GLU A 210 11.07 21.70 3.93
C GLU A 210 11.48 20.96 2.66
N SER A 211 12.20 19.86 2.80
CA SER A 211 12.66 19.06 1.66
C SER A 211 11.51 18.52 0.78
N LYS A 212 11.67 18.54 -0.55
CA LYS A 212 10.66 18.00 -1.49
C LYS A 212 10.32 16.52 -1.27
N ARG A 213 11.28 15.72 -0.78
CA ARG A 213 11.07 14.29 -0.46
C ARG A 213 10.03 14.07 0.64
N GLU A 214 9.85 15.04 1.53
CA GLU A 214 9.01 14.89 2.71
C GLU A 214 7.50 14.99 2.40
N LYS A 215 7.13 15.67 1.31
CA LYS A 215 5.73 15.85 0.87
C LYS A 215 4.99 14.58 0.49
N ARG A 216 5.66 13.44 0.26
CA ARG A 216 4.98 12.17 -0.08
C ARG A 216 4.61 11.31 1.12
N VAL A 217 4.98 11.73 2.34
CA VAL A 217 4.29 11.25 3.55
C VAL A 217 3.26 12.33 3.87
N ASP A 218 1.98 12.05 3.61
CA ASP A 218 0.91 13.04 3.79
C ASP A 218 1.02 13.73 5.17
N PRO A 219 0.85 15.06 5.28
CA PRO A 219 0.89 15.77 6.56
C PRO A 219 -0.10 15.21 7.59
N ILE A 220 -1.18 14.60 7.12
CA ILE A 220 -2.18 13.92 7.94
C ILE A 220 -1.57 12.70 8.65
N ALA A 221 -0.70 11.93 7.97
CA ALA A 221 0.00 10.80 8.57
C ALA A 221 0.97 11.27 9.69
N LYS A 222 1.56 12.46 9.56
CA LYS A 222 2.38 13.08 10.62
C LYS A 222 1.56 13.52 11.83
N LEU A 223 0.33 14.03 11.64
CA LEU A 223 -0.56 14.44 12.74
C LEU A 223 -0.99 13.24 13.62
N PHE A 224 -1.08 12.04 13.05
CA PHE A 224 -1.42 10.82 13.77
C PHE A 224 -0.20 9.96 14.19
N ALA A 225 1.04 10.41 13.91
CA ALA A 225 2.26 9.65 14.19
C ALA A 225 2.70 9.66 15.67
N ASN A 226 2.05 10.45 16.53
CA ASN A 226 2.46 10.64 17.94
C ASN A 226 2.10 9.48 18.90
N THR A 227 1.74 8.29 18.41
CA THR A 227 1.47 7.14 19.27
C THR A 227 1.94 5.85 18.62
N ALA A 228 3.18 5.39 18.89
CA ALA A 228 3.66 3.99 18.80
C ALA A 228 3.22 3.10 17.59
N ARG A 229 2.72 3.69 16.50
CA ARG A 229 2.07 3.05 15.33
C ARG A 229 2.74 3.39 14.01
N ALA A 230 3.68 4.34 14.00
CA ALA A 230 4.46 4.70 12.81
C ALA A 230 5.29 3.53 12.21
N GLY A 231 5.39 2.39 12.91
CA GLY A 231 6.00 1.17 12.40
C GLY A 231 5.04 0.09 11.86
N ARG A 232 3.71 0.34 11.85
CA ARG A 232 2.70 -0.67 11.48
C ARG A 232 2.08 -0.48 10.10
N ASP A 233 2.03 0.73 9.57
CA ASP A 233 1.50 1.01 8.24
C ASP A 233 2.61 0.80 7.22
N LYS A 234 2.96 -0.47 6.99
CA LYS A 234 3.93 -0.83 5.97
C LYS A 234 3.23 -0.90 4.63
N GLU A 235 3.69 -0.10 3.67
CA GLU A 235 3.29 -0.20 2.26
C GLU A 235 3.30 -1.67 1.82
N ALA A 236 2.12 -2.23 1.56
CA ALA A 236 1.95 -3.63 1.20
C ALA A 236 1.06 -3.78 -0.03
N TYR A 237 1.47 -4.68 -0.92
CA TYR A 237 0.85 -4.90 -2.21
C TYR A 237 0.53 -6.37 -2.42
N TYR A 238 -0.57 -6.62 -3.13
CA TYR A 238 -0.96 -7.97 -3.49
C TYR A 238 -0.19 -8.44 -4.73
N LEU A 239 0.68 -9.43 -4.55
CA LEU A 239 1.42 -10.08 -5.62
C LEU A 239 0.76 -11.38 -6.05
N LYS A 240 0.56 -11.53 -7.36
CA LYS A 240 0.00 -12.75 -7.95
C LYS A 240 0.88 -13.95 -7.58
N GLY A 241 0.29 -14.93 -6.89
CA GLY A 241 0.97 -16.17 -6.48
C GLY A 241 1.83 -16.09 -5.20
N LYS A 242 2.07 -14.90 -4.64
CA LYS A 242 2.82 -14.73 -3.37
C LYS A 242 1.97 -14.13 -2.24
N GLY A 243 0.84 -13.49 -2.54
CA GLY A 243 -0.04 -12.88 -1.54
C GLY A 243 0.38 -11.46 -1.19
N LEU A 244 0.12 -11.03 0.04
CA LEU A 244 0.41 -9.66 0.47
C LEU A 244 1.88 -9.51 0.88
N VAL A 245 2.61 -8.61 0.22
CA VAL A 245 4.04 -8.39 0.44
C VAL A 245 4.31 -6.93 0.77
N ALA A 246 5.02 -6.69 1.87
CA ALA A 246 5.45 -5.37 2.29
C ALA A 246 6.69 -4.89 1.51
N VAL A 247 6.98 -3.58 1.54
CA VAL A 247 8.22 -3.00 0.98
C VAL A 247 9.49 -3.59 1.61
N ASP A 248 9.41 -4.01 2.88
CA ASP A 248 10.51 -4.69 3.59
C ASP A 248 10.73 -6.14 3.12
N GLY A 249 9.94 -6.63 2.17
CA GLY A 249 9.99 -8.03 1.71
C GLY A 249 9.26 -9.03 2.61
N SER A 250 8.69 -8.59 3.74
CA SER A 250 7.91 -9.46 4.62
C SER A 250 6.60 -9.89 3.94
N LEU A 251 6.35 -11.20 3.94
CA LEU A 251 5.06 -11.78 3.55
C LEU A 251 4.08 -11.61 4.71
N ILE A 252 3.06 -10.78 4.51
CA ILE A 252 1.96 -10.64 5.46
C ILE A 252 0.99 -11.78 5.17
N GLN A 253 1.26 -12.93 5.77
CA GLN A 253 0.23 -13.95 5.86
C GLN A 253 -0.88 -13.38 6.73
N LYS A 254 -2.12 -13.36 6.21
CA LYS A 254 -3.30 -13.26 7.06
C LYS A 254 -3.34 -14.55 7.88
N THR A 255 -2.50 -14.66 8.89
CA THR A 255 -2.80 -15.57 9.99
C THR A 255 -4.14 -15.09 10.49
N ALA A 256 -5.19 -15.91 10.29
CA ALA A 256 -6.42 -15.73 11.05
C ALA A 256 -5.97 -15.52 12.50
N PRO A 257 -6.49 -14.50 13.22
CA PRO A 257 -6.14 -14.32 14.62
C PRO A 257 -6.26 -15.70 15.25
N SER A 258 -5.16 -16.21 15.80
CA SER A 258 -5.20 -17.54 16.42
C SER A 258 -6.39 -17.48 17.36
N LYS A 259 -7.38 -18.35 17.13
CA LYS A 259 -8.48 -18.49 18.08
C LYS A 259 -7.76 -18.96 19.35
N LYS A 260 -7.36 -18.01 20.21
CA LYS A 260 -6.96 -18.33 21.57
C LYS A 260 -8.20 -18.98 22.14
N GLU A 261 -8.16 -20.29 22.24
CA GLU A 261 -9.17 -21.01 22.97
C GLU A 261 -9.07 -20.47 24.40
N ALA A 262 -10.13 -19.79 24.84
CA ALA A 262 -10.19 -19.24 26.18
C ALA A 262 -9.82 -20.37 27.16
N THR A 263 -8.90 -20.07 28.06
CA THR A 263 -8.44 -21.00 29.09
C THR A 263 -9.64 -21.44 29.94
N ALA A 264 -9.53 -22.59 30.61
CA ALA A 264 -10.64 -23.10 31.43
C ALA A 264 -11.05 -22.10 32.52
N ALA A 265 -10.09 -21.34 33.06
CA ALA A 265 -10.33 -20.26 34.02
C ALA A 265 -11.13 -19.10 33.41
N GLU A 266 -10.72 -18.59 32.25
CA GLU A 266 -11.44 -17.51 31.55
C GLU A 266 -12.87 -17.93 31.14
N LYS A 267 -13.08 -19.21 30.82
CA LYS A 267 -14.44 -19.76 30.56
C LYS A 267 -15.29 -19.80 31.83
N GLN A 268 -14.69 -20.09 32.99
CA GLN A 268 -15.38 -20.10 34.28
C GLN A 268 -15.71 -18.68 34.74
N GLU A 269 -14.78 -17.75 34.64
CA GLU A 269 -14.99 -16.32 34.93
C GLU A 269 -16.06 -15.71 34.02
N LEU A 270 -16.04 -16.03 32.72
CA LEU A 270 -17.08 -15.59 31.80
C LEU A 270 -18.43 -16.21 32.15
N ALA A 271 -18.47 -17.48 32.56
CA ALA A 271 -19.72 -18.12 33.00
C ALA A 271 -20.26 -17.51 34.29
N GLU A 272 -19.39 -17.12 35.22
CA GLU A 272 -19.77 -16.44 36.46
C GLU A 272 -20.24 -15.00 36.20
N PHE A 273 -19.51 -14.25 35.37
CA PHE A 273 -19.91 -12.90 34.93
C PHE A 273 -21.24 -12.90 34.18
N LEU A 274 -21.46 -13.94 33.39
CA LEU A 274 -22.70 -14.14 32.67
C LEU A 274 -23.79 -14.77 33.55
N LYS A 275 -23.59 -15.18 34.80
CA LYS A 275 -24.70 -15.62 35.67
C LYS A 275 -25.45 -14.38 36.20
N GLY A 276 -26.77 -14.34 36.03
CA GLY A 276 -27.63 -13.28 36.61
C GLY A 276 -27.85 -12.02 35.76
N ARG A 277 -27.05 -11.74 34.72
CA ARG A 277 -27.31 -10.62 33.77
C ARG A 277 -28.43 -10.94 32.76
N ARG A 278 -29.46 -10.10 32.62
CA ARG A 278 -30.57 -10.33 31.67
C ARG A 278 -30.46 -9.57 30.35
N ASP A 279 -29.26 -9.09 30.01
CA ASP A 279 -29.04 -8.36 28.76
C ASP A 279 -29.21 -9.30 27.54
N PRO A 280 -29.84 -8.84 26.43
CA PRO A 280 -30.03 -9.67 25.23
C PRO A 280 -28.71 -10.25 24.67
N GLY A 281 -27.62 -9.50 24.81
CA GLY A 281 -26.28 -9.97 24.45
C GLY A 281 -25.76 -11.09 25.37
N ALA A 282 -26.04 -11.02 26.67
CA ALA A 282 -25.65 -12.06 27.63
C ALA A 282 -26.42 -13.37 27.36
N GLU A 283 -27.73 -13.29 27.06
CA GLU A 283 -28.52 -14.47 26.69
C GLU A 283 -28.02 -15.14 25.40
N MET A 284 -27.64 -14.35 24.38
CA MET A 284 -27.12 -14.87 23.13
C MET A 284 -25.78 -15.59 23.34
N ILE A 285 -24.87 -15.00 24.14
CA ILE A 285 -23.57 -15.60 24.43
C ILE A 285 -23.73 -16.90 25.24
N ARG A 286 -24.66 -16.95 26.20
CA ARG A 286 -24.99 -18.18 26.94
C ARG A 286 -25.49 -19.29 26.03
N LYS A 287 -26.38 -18.98 25.08
CA LYS A 287 -26.91 -19.96 24.10
C LYS A 287 -25.81 -20.49 23.18
N ILE A 288 -24.93 -19.62 22.69
CA ILE A 288 -23.81 -20.00 21.82
C ILE A 288 -22.77 -20.86 22.57
N LYS A 289 -22.58 -20.61 23.87
CA LYS A 289 -21.59 -21.32 24.71
C LYS A 289 -22.14 -22.50 25.51
N GLY A 290 -23.44 -22.76 25.47
CA GLY A 290 -24.08 -23.90 26.14
C GLY A 290 -24.09 -23.82 27.67
N ILE A 291 -24.01 -22.62 28.25
CA ILE A 291 -24.02 -22.43 29.71
C ILE A 291 -25.47 -22.58 30.20
N LYS A 292 -25.74 -23.61 31.01
CA LYS A 292 -27.05 -23.82 31.65
C LYS A 292 -27.16 -22.92 32.89
N GLU A 293 -28.28 -22.23 33.04
CA GLU A 293 -28.64 -21.61 34.32
C GLU A 293 -29.45 -22.61 35.16
N ASP A 294 -29.17 -22.64 36.46
CA ASP A 294 -30.01 -23.30 37.48
C ASP A 294 -31.05 -22.33 38.07
N SER A 295 -31.23 -21.14 37.48
CA SER A 295 -32.24 -20.20 37.94
C SER A 295 -33.63 -20.65 37.46
N PRO A 296 -34.67 -20.59 38.31
CA PRO A 296 -36.00 -21.05 37.95
C PRO A 296 -36.52 -20.17 36.81
N ARG A 297 -36.75 -20.80 35.65
CA ARG A 297 -37.52 -20.20 34.56
C ARG A 297 -38.82 -19.65 35.14
N THR A 298 -39.01 -18.34 34.97
CA THR A 298 -40.30 -17.65 34.80
C THR A 298 -41.47 -18.26 35.56
N ALA A 299 -42.00 -17.52 36.53
CA ALA A 299 -43.12 -17.87 37.43
C ALA A 299 -44.49 -18.11 36.76
N LEU A 300 -44.55 -18.52 35.50
CA LEU A 300 -45.76 -18.92 34.80
C LEU A 300 -45.49 -20.21 34.01
N SER A 301 -46.28 -21.24 34.31
CA SER A 301 -46.23 -22.53 33.64
C SER A 301 -46.46 -22.38 32.13
N LYS A 302 -45.90 -23.29 31.33
CA LYS A 302 -46.11 -23.32 29.87
C LYS A 302 -47.60 -23.27 29.49
N GLU A 303 -48.46 -23.90 30.30
CA GLU A 303 -49.91 -23.87 30.12
C GLU A 303 -50.53 -22.48 30.31
N ALA A 304 -49.98 -21.64 31.18
CA ALA A 304 -50.44 -20.26 31.38
C ALA A 304 -50.03 -19.35 30.21
N LEU A 305 -48.87 -19.59 29.60
CA LEU A 305 -48.39 -18.86 28.43
C LEU A 305 -49.15 -19.23 27.15
N ASP A 306 -49.56 -20.50 27.01
CA ASP A 306 -50.42 -20.95 25.90
C ASP A 306 -51.85 -20.39 26.00
N LYS A 307 -52.38 -20.24 27.22
CA LYS A 307 -53.67 -19.56 27.46
C LYS A 307 -53.64 -18.05 27.17
N MET A 308 -52.49 -17.40 27.32
CA MET A 308 -52.31 -15.97 27.00
C MET A 308 -51.91 -15.70 25.54
N GLY A 309 -51.65 -16.73 24.72
CA GLY A 309 -51.35 -16.58 23.30
C GLY A 309 -49.98 -15.99 22.96
N ILE A 310 -49.05 -15.95 23.93
CA ILE A 310 -47.72 -15.30 23.78
C ILE A 310 -46.59 -16.34 23.55
N GLY A 311 -46.90 -17.64 23.55
CA GLY A 311 -45.97 -18.72 23.23
C GLY A 311 -45.92 -19.09 21.75
N ILE A 312 -44.75 -19.52 21.26
CA ILE A 312 -44.59 -20.16 19.94
C ILE A 312 -45.46 -21.43 19.94
N LYS A 313 -46.66 -21.34 19.36
CA LYS A 313 -47.48 -22.54 19.09
C LYS A 313 -46.64 -23.50 18.27
N SER A 314 -46.48 -24.72 18.77
CA SER A 314 -46.06 -25.84 17.92
C SER A 314 -47.11 -25.97 16.83
N LEU A 315 -46.71 -25.66 15.60
CA LEU A 315 -47.60 -25.71 14.43
C LEU A 315 -48.16 -27.12 14.31
N THR A 316 -49.46 -27.22 14.06
CA THR A 316 -50.06 -28.51 13.71
C THR A 316 -49.40 -29.02 12.43
N LYS A 317 -49.33 -30.36 12.24
CA LYS A 317 -48.68 -30.96 11.06
C LYS A 317 -49.22 -30.41 9.73
N GLU A 318 -50.47 -29.96 9.71
CA GLU A 318 -51.10 -29.33 8.55
C GLU A 318 -50.56 -27.91 8.28
N GLU A 319 -50.34 -27.11 9.32
CA GLU A 319 -49.77 -25.76 9.19
C GLU A 319 -48.28 -25.78 8.79
N GLU A 320 -47.52 -26.79 9.25
CA GLU A 320 -46.14 -27.01 8.80
C GLU A 320 -46.08 -27.37 7.31
N GLN A 321 -47.01 -28.22 6.84
CA GLN A 321 -47.13 -28.54 5.42
C GLN A 321 -47.55 -27.32 4.59
N ALA A 322 -48.46 -26.49 5.10
CA ALA A 322 -48.86 -25.25 4.44
C ALA A 322 -47.70 -24.24 4.32
N LYS A 323 -46.88 -24.10 5.38
CA LYS A 323 -45.67 -23.28 5.35
C LYS A 323 -44.61 -23.83 4.40
N LYS A 324 -44.45 -25.15 4.34
CA LYS A 324 -43.51 -25.79 3.40
C LYS A 324 -43.92 -25.54 1.94
N ARG A 325 -45.21 -25.66 1.63
CA ARG A 325 -45.77 -25.39 0.28
C ARG A 325 -45.61 -23.92 -0.12
N SER A 326 -45.82 -22.99 0.80
CA SER A 326 -45.64 -21.56 0.52
C SER A 326 -44.16 -21.19 0.32
N PHE A 327 -43.24 -21.82 1.07
CA PHE A 327 -41.81 -21.62 0.88
C PHE A 327 -41.32 -22.16 -0.48
N GLU A 328 -41.83 -23.31 -0.91
CA GLU A 328 -41.50 -23.92 -2.20
C GLU A 328 -42.07 -23.13 -3.39
N ALA A 329 -43.26 -22.51 -3.21
CA ALA A 329 -43.83 -21.59 -4.19
C ALA A 329 -43.00 -20.30 -4.34
N LEU A 330 -42.46 -19.77 -3.24
CA LEU A 330 -41.59 -18.60 -3.24
C LEU A 330 -40.23 -18.88 -3.89
N SER A 331 -39.63 -20.05 -3.64
CA SER A 331 -38.35 -20.39 -4.28
C SER A 331 -38.50 -20.60 -5.79
N LYS A 332 -39.62 -21.20 -6.24
CA LYS A 332 -39.91 -21.32 -7.68
C LYS A 332 -40.18 -19.98 -8.36
N ALA A 333 -40.65 -18.98 -7.61
CA ALA A 333 -40.82 -17.63 -8.14
C ALA A 333 -39.46 -16.94 -8.31
N SER A 334 -38.53 -17.08 -7.34
CA SER A 334 -37.19 -16.51 -7.45
C SER A 334 -36.36 -17.13 -8.58
N ASP A 335 -36.49 -18.44 -8.83
CA ASP A 335 -35.76 -19.11 -9.90
C ASP A 335 -36.21 -18.69 -11.31
N LYS A 336 -37.43 -18.13 -11.46
CA LYS A 336 -37.94 -17.61 -12.75
C LYS A 336 -37.45 -16.21 -13.08
N ASP A 337 -37.08 -15.41 -12.08
CA ASP A 337 -36.58 -14.04 -12.30
C ASP A 337 -35.12 -14.02 -12.77
N ASP A 338 -34.35 -15.10 -12.54
CA ASP A 338 -32.96 -15.22 -13.01
C ASP A 338 -32.85 -15.56 -14.52
N ASP A 339 -33.88 -16.15 -15.13
CA ASP A 339 -33.86 -16.58 -16.55
C ASP A 339 -34.24 -15.45 -17.54
N ASP A 340 -34.85 -14.34 -17.08
CA ASP A 340 -35.19 -13.17 -17.93
C ASP A 340 -34.03 -12.15 -18.03
N SER A 341 -32.84 -12.48 -17.52
CA SER A 341 -31.63 -11.65 -17.51
C SER A 341 -30.88 -11.59 -18.85
N GLN A 342 -31.38 -12.22 -19.92
CA GLN A 342 -30.82 -12.15 -21.29
C GLN A 342 -31.52 -11.13 -22.23
N LYS A 343 -32.19 -10.09 -21.72
CA LYS A 343 -32.65 -8.97 -22.59
C LYS A 343 -31.57 -7.89 -22.75
N LYS A 344 -31.14 -7.69 -24.00
CA LYS A 344 -30.14 -6.71 -24.46
C LYS A 344 -30.42 -5.28 -23.95
N PRO A 345 -29.39 -4.47 -23.65
CA PRO A 345 -29.57 -3.12 -23.14
C PRO A 345 -30.19 -2.19 -24.19
N ARG A 346 -31.28 -1.50 -23.84
CA ARG A 346 -31.83 -0.37 -24.59
C ARG A 346 -30.91 0.84 -24.43
N TYR A 347 -30.37 1.33 -25.53
CA TYR A 347 -29.74 2.65 -25.57
C TYR A 347 -30.82 3.74 -25.38
N VAL A 348 -30.56 4.66 -24.44
CA VAL A 348 -31.24 5.95 -24.36
C VAL A 348 -30.26 6.98 -24.90
N TYR A 349 -30.60 7.61 -26.02
CA TYR A 349 -29.91 8.80 -26.50
C TYR A 349 -30.30 9.98 -25.63
N LEU A 350 -29.30 10.67 -25.07
CA LEU A 350 -29.36 12.06 -24.63
C LEU A 350 -28.22 12.82 -25.29
#